data_AF-A0AAE9JLC9-F1
#
_entry.id   AF-A0AAE9JLC9-F1
#
_cell.length_a   1.000
_cell.length_b   1.000
_cell.length_c   1.000
_cell.angle_alpha   90.00
_cell.angle_beta   90.00
_cell.angle_gamma   90.00
#
_symmetry.space_group_name_H-M   'P 1'
#
loop_
_entity.id
_entity.type
_entity.pdbx_description
1 polymer ?
#
loop_
_entity_poly.entity_id
_entity_poly.type
_entity_poly.pdbx_seq_one_letter_code
_entity_poly.pdbx_strand_id
1 'polypeptide(L)'
;MSSKSLSPTEPTWTTTLGKALAPRSVWPDKDELLDVVYWGKQVLSLLVGFVFGITPMTGLLGIISYVVISSVVAQHYVTKFQKVDEEEVGGFWELSKEGFGAAFATYMMQLVLWVSLILQLVESNDVTILLVGSRHKLTQNRVIEKRKKVLEECERNEMSCSVVDALNDFSSESQGFWAITPAIFTLTNVSDWTIIAEDTSEINIENLKRFISTEIATDTVFAGFGLRDKEPTIIHHFGMNAPTGFHYPLLSVGFVLSRTVVDSIRTVDQMENGFSIDVKYEFAMLLYKKINVQLRHQPSRFCCGNDFNTCIIRCSSPTTSSFSLQDSEVHLMVKTFEGHHKNRLDVLKNTWTSDVKRVEYCSDKEDRTIPTVDLGIGNTERGHCAKTWAIFRRFLEVSGVGAKWLVIADDDTLMNWKRLKQMLEMYDPDDKILIGERYGFGFNIDGLSGYDYPTGGSGMFFSRSAIESILKVCPSCAADTDPDDMTIGICAISSGIPIVHESRLHQARPQDYAPEYLKNPISFHKFTDIDPIAVYYKYLFDIEDHAQQNHDSDKTEL
;
A
#
# COMPACT_ATOMS: atom_id res chain seq x y z
N MET A 1 -66.20 31.44 -67.29
CA MET A 1 -64.99 30.89 -67.94
C MET A 1 -63.90 31.95 -67.80
N SER A 2 -62.97 31.74 -66.86
CA SER A 2 -61.65 31.13 -67.09
C SER A 2 -60.69 32.19 -67.66
N SER A 3 -59.54 32.49 -67.08
CA SER A 3 -58.66 31.69 -66.23
C SER A 3 -57.92 32.60 -65.23
N LYS A 4 -57.92 32.23 -63.95
CA LYS A 4 -56.97 32.74 -62.96
C LYS A 4 -55.56 32.31 -63.39
N SER A 5 -54.66 33.27 -63.53
CA SER A 5 -53.23 33.04 -63.66
C SER A 5 -52.72 32.34 -62.38
N LEU A 6 -52.22 31.11 -62.52
CA LEU A 6 -51.48 30.43 -61.46
C LEU A 6 -50.23 31.26 -61.13
N SER A 7 -50.03 31.59 -59.86
CA SER A 7 -48.73 31.96 -59.30
C SER A 7 -47.77 30.77 -59.42
N PRO A 8 -46.44 30.99 -59.56
CA PRO A 8 -45.49 29.89 -59.48
C PRO A 8 -45.60 29.27 -58.09
N THR A 9 -45.86 27.96 -58.02
CA THR A 9 -45.78 27.20 -56.77
C THR A 9 -44.34 27.22 -56.29
N GLU A 10 -44.10 27.77 -55.10
CA GLU A 10 -42.79 27.69 -54.43
C GLU A 10 -42.35 26.21 -54.33
N PRO A 11 -41.08 25.89 -54.62
CA PRO A 11 -40.59 24.52 -54.56
C PRO A 11 -40.70 23.99 -53.12
N THR A 12 -41.33 22.82 -52.94
CA THR A 12 -41.36 22.15 -51.64
C THR A 12 -40.03 21.45 -51.38
N TRP A 13 -39.56 21.41 -50.13
CA TRP A 13 -38.26 20.80 -49.75
C TRP A 13 -38.06 19.36 -50.27
N THR A 14 -39.14 18.60 -50.43
CA THR A 14 -39.13 17.24 -51.02
C THR A 14 -38.75 17.24 -52.49
N THR A 15 -39.19 18.25 -53.25
CA THR A 15 -38.85 18.41 -54.67
C THR A 15 -37.42 18.85 -54.84
N THR A 16 -36.93 19.78 -54.02
CA THR A 16 -35.53 20.22 -53.98
C THR A 16 -34.60 19.07 -53.58
N LEU A 17 -34.96 18.26 -52.59
CA LEU A 17 -34.21 17.06 -52.23
C LEU A 17 -34.19 16.02 -53.36
N GLY A 18 -35.32 15.83 -54.04
CA GLY A 18 -35.39 14.97 -55.23
C GLY A 18 -34.46 15.43 -56.35
N LYS A 19 -34.40 16.74 -56.62
CA LYS A 19 -33.45 17.35 -57.57
C LYS A 19 -32.00 17.17 -57.12
N ALA A 20 -31.73 17.35 -55.82
CA ALA A 20 -30.38 17.23 -55.25
C ALA A 20 -29.78 15.83 -55.44
N LEU A 21 -30.61 14.78 -55.33
CA LEU A 21 -30.17 13.39 -55.48
C LEU A 21 -30.18 12.89 -56.93
N ALA A 22 -30.86 13.60 -57.84
CA ALA A 22 -30.86 13.29 -59.26
C ALA A 22 -29.69 13.99 -59.97
N PRO A 23 -28.92 13.28 -60.82
CA PRO A 23 -27.84 13.89 -61.58
C PRO A 23 -28.40 14.81 -62.67
N ARG A 24 -27.69 15.94 -62.92
CA ARG A 24 -28.03 16.92 -63.98
C ARG A 24 -29.42 17.56 -63.83
N SER A 25 -29.82 17.86 -62.60
CA SER A 25 -31.05 18.59 -62.35
C SER A 25 -30.94 20.05 -62.83
N VAL A 26 -32.07 20.65 -63.18
CA VAL A 26 -32.13 22.06 -63.56
C VAL A 26 -32.35 22.91 -62.31
N TRP A 27 -31.52 23.94 -62.15
CA TRP A 27 -31.53 24.87 -61.01
C TRP A 27 -31.79 26.29 -61.53
N PRO A 28 -33.07 26.71 -61.66
CA PRO A 28 -33.43 28.04 -62.17
C PRO A 28 -33.04 29.18 -61.23
N ASP A 29 -32.96 28.86 -59.94
CA ASP A 29 -32.49 29.73 -58.87
C ASP A 29 -31.18 29.16 -58.33
N LYS A 30 -30.11 29.94 -58.39
CA LYS A 30 -28.80 29.52 -57.89
C LYS A 30 -28.80 29.36 -56.37
N ASP A 31 -29.65 30.13 -55.66
CA ASP A 31 -29.72 30.10 -54.21
C ASP A 31 -30.33 28.75 -53.74
N GLU A 32 -31.26 28.17 -54.50
CA GLU A 32 -31.80 26.82 -54.26
C GLU A 32 -30.68 25.74 -54.32
N LEU A 33 -29.71 25.89 -55.23
CA LEU A 33 -28.56 24.98 -55.34
C LEU A 33 -27.52 25.23 -54.24
N LEU A 34 -27.27 26.49 -53.88
CA LEU A 34 -26.37 26.86 -52.79
C LEU A 34 -26.89 26.35 -51.44
N ASP A 35 -28.21 26.38 -51.20
CA ASP A 35 -28.84 25.76 -50.03
C ASP A 35 -28.59 24.25 -49.97
N VAL A 36 -28.67 23.55 -51.11
CA VAL A 36 -28.35 22.12 -51.20
C VAL A 36 -26.88 21.86 -50.89
N VAL A 37 -25.97 22.73 -51.36
CA VAL A 37 -24.54 22.64 -51.04
C VAL A 37 -24.29 22.91 -49.56
N TYR A 38 -24.96 23.91 -48.98
CA TYR A 38 -24.90 24.23 -47.55
C TYR A 38 -25.24 22.99 -46.70
N TRP A 39 -26.42 22.39 -46.94
CA TRP A 39 -26.86 21.21 -46.18
C TRP A 39 -26.03 19.97 -46.49
N GLY A 40 -25.60 19.80 -47.74
CA GLY A 40 -24.68 18.73 -48.14
C GLY A 40 -23.34 18.82 -47.38
N LYS A 41 -22.80 20.02 -47.20
CA LYS A 41 -21.62 20.25 -46.36
C LYS A 41 -21.87 19.89 -44.90
N GLN A 42 -23.02 20.22 -44.32
CA GLN A 42 -23.35 19.81 -42.94
C GLN A 42 -23.31 18.29 -42.75
N VAL A 43 -23.91 17.55 -43.69
CA VAL A 43 -23.88 16.07 -43.66
C VAL A 43 -22.45 15.55 -43.82
N LEU A 44 -21.68 16.13 -44.73
CA LEU A 44 -20.27 15.77 -44.91
C LEU A 44 -19.45 16.05 -43.65
N SER A 45 -19.69 17.16 -42.95
CA SER A 45 -19.01 17.49 -41.69
C SER A 45 -19.27 16.47 -40.59
N LEU A 46 -20.50 15.98 -40.48
CA LEU A 46 -20.85 14.93 -39.51
C LEU A 46 -20.11 13.62 -39.82
N LEU A 47 -20.04 13.23 -41.10
CA LEU A 47 -19.35 12.01 -41.53
C LEU A 47 -17.84 12.12 -41.35
N VAL A 48 -17.22 13.22 -41.81
CA VAL A 48 -15.78 13.42 -41.70
C VAL A 48 -15.37 13.58 -40.23
N GLY A 49 -16.15 14.31 -39.42
CA GLY A 49 -15.89 14.46 -37.99
C GLY A 49 -15.95 13.12 -37.23
N PHE A 50 -16.88 12.23 -37.58
CA PHE A 50 -16.93 10.86 -37.05
C PHE A 50 -15.68 10.05 -37.45
N VAL A 51 -15.34 10.02 -38.75
CA VAL A 51 -14.19 9.25 -39.25
C VAL A 51 -12.88 9.75 -38.63
N PHE A 52 -12.64 11.06 -38.62
CA PHE A 52 -11.42 11.65 -38.07
C PHE A 52 -11.36 11.53 -36.55
N GLY A 53 -12.51 11.52 -35.88
CA GLY A 53 -12.60 11.23 -34.46
C GLY A 53 -12.13 9.82 -34.12
N ILE A 54 -12.47 8.83 -34.97
CA ILE A 54 -12.06 7.42 -34.79
C ILE A 54 -10.61 7.15 -35.22
N THR A 55 -10.08 7.86 -36.23
CA THR A 55 -8.72 7.67 -36.77
C THR A 55 -7.68 8.67 -36.23
N PRO A 56 -7.87 9.15 -35.01
CA PRO A 56 -7.37 10.42 -34.42
C PRO A 56 -6.63 11.40 -35.36
N MET A 57 -7.27 11.82 -36.47
CA MET A 57 -6.70 12.86 -37.33
C MET A 57 -6.97 14.25 -36.76
N THR A 58 -6.08 14.70 -35.87
CA THR A 58 -6.23 15.95 -35.10
C THR A 58 -5.21 17.02 -35.50
N GLY A 59 -5.34 18.21 -34.89
CA GLY A 59 -4.42 19.34 -35.12
C GLY A 59 -4.49 19.91 -36.53
N LEU A 60 -3.40 20.57 -36.94
CA LEU A 60 -3.34 21.32 -38.21
C LEU A 60 -3.59 20.44 -39.44
N LEU A 61 -3.10 19.19 -39.42
CA LEU A 61 -3.29 18.25 -40.53
C LEU A 61 -4.76 17.87 -40.71
N GLY A 62 -5.49 17.63 -39.61
CA GLY A 62 -6.93 17.36 -39.65
C GLY A 62 -7.73 18.55 -40.19
N ILE A 63 -7.41 19.76 -39.74
CA ILE A 63 -8.04 21.00 -40.21
C ILE A 63 -7.81 21.20 -41.71
N ILE A 64 -6.56 21.14 -42.18
CA ILE A 64 -6.24 21.31 -43.60
C ILE A 64 -6.94 20.25 -44.45
N SER A 65 -6.92 19.00 -44.00
CA SER A 65 -7.57 17.89 -44.71
C SER A 65 -9.08 18.12 -44.84
N TYR A 66 -9.74 18.59 -43.78
CA TYR A 66 -11.16 18.92 -43.83
C TYR A 66 -11.46 20.07 -44.81
N VAL A 67 -10.66 21.15 -44.80
CA VAL A 67 -10.85 22.28 -45.74
C VAL A 67 -10.75 21.79 -47.19
N VAL A 68 -9.76 20.95 -47.49
CA VAL A 68 -9.57 20.37 -48.82
C VAL A 68 -10.74 19.46 -49.19
N ILE A 69 -11.11 18.51 -48.34
CA ILE A 69 -12.21 17.56 -48.59
C ILE A 69 -13.53 18.31 -48.80
N SER A 70 -13.87 19.26 -47.92
CA SER A 70 -15.12 20.02 -48.01
C SER A 70 -15.21 20.83 -49.30
N SER A 71 -14.10 21.43 -49.73
CA SER A 71 -14.05 22.25 -50.95
C SER A 71 -14.12 21.37 -52.20
N VAL A 72 -13.35 20.27 -52.23
CA VAL A 72 -13.32 19.34 -53.38
C VAL A 72 -14.65 18.62 -53.57
N VAL A 73 -15.30 18.16 -52.49
CA VAL A 73 -16.58 17.48 -52.58
C VAL A 73 -17.69 18.41 -53.09
N ALA A 74 -17.75 19.64 -52.57
CA ALA A 74 -18.72 20.63 -53.05
C ALA A 74 -18.51 20.95 -54.54
N GLN A 75 -17.26 21.19 -54.93
CA GLN A 75 -16.87 21.42 -56.32
C GLN A 75 -17.24 20.26 -57.25
N HIS A 76 -16.91 19.04 -56.84
CA HIS A 76 -17.24 17.85 -57.61
C HIS A 76 -18.75 17.65 -57.74
N TYR A 77 -19.50 17.90 -56.67
CA TYR A 77 -20.95 17.81 -56.67
C TYR A 77 -21.59 18.78 -57.69
N VAL A 78 -21.18 20.05 -57.70
CA VAL A 78 -21.76 21.03 -58.63
C VAL A 78 -21.31 20.78 -60.07
N THR A 79 -20.01 20.66 -60.32
CA THR A 79 -19.47 20.62 -61.70
C THR A 79 -19.57 19.25 -62.37
N LYS A 80 -19.46 18.14 -61.62
CA LYS A 80 -19.47 16.79 -62.18
C LYS A 80 -20.80 16.07 -62.01
N PHE A 81 -21.44 16.20 -60.85
CA PHE A 81 -22.69 15.51 -60.55
C PHE A 81 -23.92 16.29 -61.07
N GLN A 82 -24.04 17.57 -60.73
CA GLN A 82 -25.10 18.45 -61.24
C GLN A 82 -24.80 19.01 -62.65
N LYS A 83 -23.53 19.00 -63.09
CA LYS A 83 -23.09 19.55 -64.39
C LYS A 83 -23.49 21.01 -64.61
N VAL A 84 -23.48 21.79 -63.54
CA VAL A 84 -23.69 23.24 -63.59
C VAL A 84 -22.34 23.91 -63.82
N ASP A 85 -22.31 24.95 -64.65
CA ASP A 85 -21.09 25.73 -64.88
C ASP A 85 -20.74 26.47 -63.58
N GLU A 86 -19.47 26.42 -63.19
CA GLU A 86 -19.00 27.02 -61.95
C GLU A 86 -19.19 28.54 -61.94
N GLU A 87 -19.09 29.18 -63.12
CA GLU A 87 -19.32 30.62 -63.25
C GLU A 87 -20.78 31.03 -63.01
N GLU A 88 -21.76 30.15 -63.27
CA GLU A 88 -23.18 30.41 -63.05
C GLU A 88 -23.55 30.47 -61.56
N VAL A 89 -22.73 29.86 -60.69
CA VAL A 89 -22.91 29.85 -59.23
C VAL A 89 -21.92 30.75 -58.48
N GLY A 90 -21.25 31.67 -59.20
CA GLY A 90 -20.35 32.66 -58.60
C GLY A 90 -18.90 32.22 -58.44
N GLY A 91 -18.51 31.10 -59.07
CA GLY A 91 -17.14 30.61 -59.14
C GLY A 91 -16.67 29.87 -57.88
N PHE A 92 -15.39 29.51 -57.88
CA PHE A 92 -14.80 28.64 -56.86
C PHE A 92 -14.97 29.13 -55.44
N TRP A 93 -14.80 30.43 -55.24
CA TRP A 93 -14.78 31.03 -53.92
C TRP A 93 -16.17 31.16 -53.31
N GLU A 94 -17.20 31.41 -54.12
CA GLU A 94 -18.60 31.46 -53.64
C GLU A 94 -19.00 30.06 -53.18
N LEU A 95 -18.78 29.04 -54.01
CA LEU A 95 -19.08 27.65 -53.67
C LEU A 95 -18.29 27.13 -52.48
N SER A 96 -17.01 27.48 -52.37
CA SER A 96 -16.15 27.03 -51.26
C SER A 96 -16.56 27.68 -49.93
N LYS A 97 -16.91 28.96 -49.93
CA LYS A 97 -17.32 29.70 -48.73
C LYS A 97 -18.73 29.37 -48.26
N GLU A 98 -19.61 28.97 -49.19
CA GLU A 98 -21.02 28.70 -48.87
C GLU A 98 -21.15 27.71 -47.71
N GLY A 99 -21.84 28.11 -46.64
CA GLY A 99 -21.99 27.32 -45.41
C GLY A 99 -20.72 26.88 -44.68
N PHE A 100 -19.52 27.30 -45.11
CA PHE A 100 -18.26 26.72 -44.63
C PHE A 100 -18.05 26.93 -43.14
N GLY A 101 -18.32 28.14 -42.62
CA GLY A 101 -18.13 28.44 -41.19
C GLY A 101 -19.00 27.55 -40.28
N ALA A 102 -20.27 27.36 -40.65
CA ALA A 102 -21.18 26.50 -39.91
C ALA A 102 -20.77 25.02 -40.02
N ALA A 103 -20.44 24.55 -41.24
CA ALA A 103 -20.00 23.18 -41.49
C ALA A 103 -18.69 22.86 -40.74
N PHE A 104 -17.75 23.80 -40.72
CA PHE A 104 -16.50 23.68 -39.97
C PHE A 104 -16.76 23.57 -38.46
N ALA A 105 -17.67 24.36 -37.90
CA ALA A 105 -18.06 24.26 -36.50
C ALA A 105 -18.68 22.87 -36.19
N THR A 106 -19.57 22.37 -37.06
CA THR A 106 -20.17 21.03 -36.95
C THR A 106 -19.09 19.93 -36.95
N TYR A 107 -18.13 20.01 -37.87
CA TYR A 107 -16.97 19.10 -37.92
C TYR A 107 -16.16 19.14 -36.62
N MET A 108 -15.83 20.33 -36.12
CA MET A 108 -15.05 20.49 -34.89
C MET A 108 -15.79 19.93 -33.67
N MET A 109 -17.09 20.18 -33.54
CA MET A 109 -17.90 19.60 -32.47
C MET A 109 -17.92 18.07 -32.55
N GLN A 110 -18.16 17.52 -33.74
CA GLN A 110 -18.20 16.07 -33.94
C GLN A 110 -16.83 15.41 -33.66
N LEU A 111 -15.74 16.02 -34.12
CA LEU A 111 -14.38 15.56 -33.84
C LEU A 111 -14.11 15.50 -32.34
N VAL A 112 -14.41 16.58 -31.61
CA VAL A 112 -14.21 16.64 -30.15
C VAL A 112 -15.07 15.58 -29.45
N LEU A 113 -16.34 15.45 -29.81
CA LEU A 113 -17.25 14.47 -29.20
C LEU A 113 -16.71 13.04 -29.33
N TRP A 114 -16.28 12.62 -30.52
CA TRP A 114 -15.78 11.25 -30.75
C TRP A 114 -14.39 11.02 -30.17
N VAL A 115 -13.49 12.00 -30.24
CA VAL A 115 -12.19 11.91 -29.56
C VAL A 115 -12.39 11.78 -28.05
N SER A 116 -13.27 12.59 -27.45
CA SER A 116 -13.59 12.49 -26.03
C SER A 116 -14.23 11.16 -25.66
N LEU A 117 -15.17 10.65 -26.48
CA LEU A 117 -15.80 9.34 -26.24
C LEU A 117 -14.78 8.20 -26.34
N ILE A 118 -13.87 8.25 -27.31
CA ILE A 118 -12.82 7.23 -27.46
C ILE A 118 -11.81 7.30 -26.32
N LEU A 119 -11.42 8.50 -25.88
CA LEU A 119 -10.56 8.67 -24.71
C LEU A 119 -11.24 8.14 -23.44
N GLN A 120 -12.56 8.25 -23.32
CA GLN A 120 -13.32 7.60 -22.23
C GLN A 120 -13.40 6.08 -22.37
N LEU A 121 -13.32 5.54 -23.58
CA LEU A 121 -13.30 4.08 -23.84
C LEU A 121 -11.89 3.48 -23.69
N VAL A 122 -10.83 4.29 -23.83
CA VAL A 122 -9.46 3.91 -23.49
C VAL A 122 -9.27 4.12 -21.99
N GLU A 123 -9.86 3.23 -21.19
CA GLU A 123 -9.52 3.12 -19.78
C GLU A 123 -8.06 2.65 -19.68
N SER A 124 -7.15 3.58 -19.40
CA SER A 124 -5.90 3.21 -18.75
C SER A 124 -6.28 2.61 -17.40
N ASN A 125 -5.90 1.36 -17.19
CA ASN A 125 -6.04 0.65 -15.91
C ASN A 125 -4.63 0.31 -15.43
N ASP A 126 -3.74 1.30 -15.44
CA ASP A 126 -2.38 1.07 -14.98
C ASP A 126 -2.38 0.94 -13.44
N VAL A 127 -1.64 -0.05 -12.97
CA VAL A 127 -1.60 -0.41 -11.55
C VAL A 127 -0.15 -0.35 -11.08
N THR A 128 0.09 0.37 -10.00
CA THR A 128 1.36 0.30 -9.26
C THR A 128 1.15 -0.52 -8.00
N ILE A 129 1.92 -1.60 -7.83
CA ILE A 129 1.93 -2.40 -6.61
C ILE A 129 3.19 -2.07 -5.82
N LEU A 130 3.02 -1.37 -4.69
CA LEU A 130 4.07 -1.04 -3.75
C LEU A 130 4.21 -2.16 -2.71
N LEU A 131 5.30 -2.93 -2.82
CA LEU A 131 5.64 -3.98 -1.88
C LEU A 131 6.47 -3.41 -0.72
N VAL A 132 6.00 -3.63 0.50
CA VAL A 132 6.65 -3.21 1.74
C VAL A 132 7.34 -4.41 2.38
N GLY A 133 8.66 -4.31 2.59
CA GLY A 133 9.47 -5.37 3.19
C GLY A 133 10.51 -4.84 4.18
N SER A 134 11.64 -5.53 4.28
CA SER A 134 12.81 -5.14 5.06
C SER A 134 14.09 -5.41 4.26
N ARG A 135 15.22 -4.83 4.69
CA ARG A 135 16.53 -4.99 4.04
C ARG A 135 17.21 -6.34 4.33
N HIS A 136 16.51 -7.24 5.02
CA HIS A 136 17.02 -8.58 5.30
C HIS A 136 16.89 -9.49 4.07
N LYS A 137 17.87 -10.37 3.86
CA LYS A 137 17.98 -11.24 2.66
C LYS A 137 16.71 -12.06 2.39
N LEU A 138 16.08 -12.61 3.43
CA LEU A 138 14.84 -13.38 3.31
C LEU A 138 13.72 -12.54 2.71
N THR A 139 13.52 -11.34 3.26
CA THR A 139 12.46 -10.43 2.84
C THR A 139 12.71 -9.89 1.44
N GLN A 140 13.97 -9.54 1.13
CA GLN A 140 14.37 -9.13 -0.22
C GLN A 140 14.09 -10.23 -1.26
N ASN A 141 14.42 -11.49 -0.95
CA ASN A 141 14.13 -12.62 -1.84
C ASN A 141 12.63 -12.79 -2.06
N ARG A 142 11.81 -12.68 -0.99
CA ARG A 142 10.35 -12.73 -1.11
C ARG A 142 9.81 -11.61 -2.00
N VAL A 143 10.30 -10.38 -1.85
CA VAL A 143 9.90 -9.25 -2.70
C VAL A 143 10.28 -9.48 -4.17
N ILE A 144 11.49 -10.00 -4.45
CA ILE A 144 11.94 -10.34 -5.81
C ILE A 144 11.05 -11.42 -6.43
N GLU A 145 10.78 -12.51 -5.71
CA GLU A 145 9.91 -13.59 -6.16
C GLU A 145 8.48 -13.12 -6.40
N LYS A 146 7.94 -12.31 -5.47
CA LYS A 146 6.60 -11.72 -5.57
C LYS A 146 6.50 -10.81 -6.79
N ARG A 147 7.49 -9.94 -7.00
CA ARG A 147 7.56 -9.04 -8.16
C ARG A 147 7.48 -9.84 -9.45
N LYS A 148 8.30 -10.89 -9.59
CA LYS A 148 8.28 -11.75 -10.78
C LYS A 148 6.89 -12.37 -10.99
N LYS A 149 6.33 -12.98 -9.94
CA LYS A 149 5.01 -13.63 -10.01
C LYS A 149 3.89 -12.65 -10.39
N VAL A 150 3.86 -11.47 -9.76
CA VAL A 150 2.86 -10.43 -10.03
C VAL A 150 2.94 -9.92 -11.46
N LEU A 151 4.15 -9.65 -11.98
CA LEU A 151 4.32 -9.19 -13.36
C LEU A 151 3.88 -10.26 -14.38
N GLU A 152 4.22 -11.53 -14.15
CA GLU A 152 3.77 -12.65 -15.00
C GLU A 152 2.24 -12.81 -14.97
N GLU A 153 1.61 -12.65 -13.80
CA GLU A 153 0.14 -12.70 -13.68
C GLU A 153 -0.54 -11.49 -14.32
N CYS A 154 0.04 -10.29 -14.22
CA CYS A 154 -0.45 -9.09 -14.90
C CYS A 154 -0.40 -9.22 -16.43
N GLU A 155 0.70 -9.72 -16.98
CA GLU A 155 0.83 -9.98 -18.42
C GLU A 155 -0.24 -10.98 -18.89
N ARG A 156 -0.43 -12.08 -18.15
CA ARG A 156 -1.46 -13.09 -18.44
C ARG A 156 -2.89 -12.53 -18.40
N ASN A 157 -3.13 -11.55 -17.54
CA ASN A 157 -4.43 -10.90 -17.39
C ASN A 157 -4.57 -9.65 -18.27
N GLU A 158 -3.64 -9.36 -19.18
CA GLU A 158 -3.65 -8.16 -20.02
C GLU A 158 -3.85 -6.88 -19.19
N MET A 159 -3.18 -6.79 -18.03
CA MET A 159 -3.25 -5.66 -17.12
C MET A 159 -1.89 -4.97 -17.07
N SER A 160 -1.86 -3.65 -17.26
CA SER A 160 -0.62 -2.88 -17.19
C SER A 160 -0.24 -2.69 -15.73
N CYS A 161 0.89 -3.28 -15.32
CA CYS A 161 1.35 -3.25 -13.94
C CYS A 161 2.79 -2.78 -13.84
N SER A 162 3.07 -1.98 -12.82
CA SER A 162 4.41 -1.78 -12.28
C SER A 162 4.46 -2.33 -10.85
N VAL A 163 5.61 -2.87 -10.45
CA VAL A 163 5.82 -3.35 -9.09
C VAL A 163 7.05 -2.64 -8.53
N VAL A 164 6.84 -1.93 -7.43
CA VAL A 164 7.85 -1.11 -6.76
C VAL A 164 8.20 -1.75 -5.43
N ASP A 165 9.49 -1.94 -5.17
CA ASP A 165 10.01 -2.31 -3.86
C ASP A 165 10.28 -1.03 -3.07
N ALA A 166 9.56 -0.86 -1.98
CA ALA A 166 9.61 0.33 -1.14
C ALA A 166 11.03 0.66 -0.64
N LEU A 167 11.94 -0.31 -0.48
CA LEU A 167 13.26 -0.07 0.09
C LEU A 167 14.37 -0.04 -0.95
N ASN A 168 14.26 -0.84 -2.02
CA ASN A 168 15.37 -1.03 -2.97
C ASN A 168 15.26 -0.17 -4.24
N ASP A 169 14.05 0.19 -4.70
CA ASP A 169 13.89 0.89 -5.99
C ASP A 169 14.03 2.43 -5.88
N PHE A 170 13.86 2.99 -4.68
CA PHE A 170 13.89 4.43 -4.48
C PHE A 170 15.29 4.95 -4.13
N SER A 171 15.90 4.40 -3.07
CA SER A 171 17.25 4.77 -2.62
C SER A 171 17.82 3.70 -1.69
N SER A 172 19.08 3.33 -1.93
CA SER A 172 19.85 2.44 -1.05
C SER A 172 20.06 3.01 0.36
N GLU A 173 19.80 4.29 0.60
CA GLU A 173 19.97 4.96 1.89
C GLU A 173 18.66 5.13 2.67
N SER A 174 17.51 4.85 2.06
CA SER A 174 16.18 5.06 2.64
C SER A 174 15.92 4.29 3.96
N GLN A 175 15.53 5.00 5.00
CA GLN A 175 15.14 4.39 6.29
C GLN A 175 13.63 4.42 6.51
N GLY A 176 12.91 5.40 5.93
CA GLY A 176 11.51 5.66 6.24
C GLY A 176 10.47 5.03 5.31
N PHE A 177 10.86 4.39 4.20
CA PHE A 177 9.88 3.91 3.22
C PHE A 177 8.99 2.76 3.70
N TRP A 178 9.40 2.04 4.74
CA TRP A 178 8.51 1.06 5.38
C TRP A 178 7.31 1.72 6.08
N ALA A 179 7.38 3.02 6.41
CA ALA A 179 6.30 3.76 7.05
C ALA A 179 5.19 4.19 6.08
N ILE A 180 5.18 3.64 4.86
CA ILE A 180 4.16 3.79 3.80
C ILE A 180 4.08 5.22 3.24
N THR A 181 3.85 6.21 4.10
CA THR A 181 3.70 7.62 3.72
C THR A 181 4.90 8.11 2.91
N PRO A 182 6.16 7.96 3.35
CA PRO A 182 7.27 8.49 2.57
C PRO A 182 7.41 7.78 1.20
N ALA A 183 7.09 6.48 1.12
CA ALA A 183 7.14 5.73 -0.13
C ALA A 183 6.08 6.17 -1.14
N ILE A 184 4.86 6.48 -0.68
CA ILE A 184 3.78 7.00 -1.55
C ILE A 184 4.15 8.40 -2.08
N PHE A 185 4.79 9.24 -1.26
CA PHE A 185 5.15 10.60 -1.64
C PHE A 185 6.24 10.63 -2.71
N THR A 186 7.18 9.69 -2.64
CA THR A 186 8.33 9.59 -3.55
C THR A 186 8.06 8.81 -4.83
N LEU A 187 6.85 8.24 -5.02
CA LEU A 187 6.47 7.58 -6.28
C LEU A 187 6.74 8.49 -7.49
N THR A 188 7.55 8.01 -8.42
CA THR A 188 7.97 8.78 -9.61
C THR A 188 6.79 9.01 -10.56
N ASN A 189 5.95 7.99 -10.74
CA ASN A 189 4.74 8.03 -11.55
C ASN A 189 3.53 7.61 -10.70
N VAL A 190 2.38 8.25 -10.93
CA VAL A 190 1.12 7.91 -10.26
C VAL A 190 0.21 7.19 -11.23
N SER A 191 0.08 5.88 -11.03
CA SER A 191 -0.87 5.04 -11.74
C SER A 191 -2.32 5.33 -11.34
N ASP A 192 -3.27 4.89 -12.17
CA ASP A 192 -4.71 4.92 -11.95
C ASP A 192 -5.06 4.26 -10.61
N TRP A 193 -4.34 3.19 -10.28
CA TRP A 193 -4.47 2.47 -9.01
C TRP A 193 -3.11 2.22 -8.36
N THR A 194 -3.05 2.45 -7.04
CA THR A 194 -1.88 2.10 -6.22
C THR A 194 -2.29 1.09 -5.15
N ILE A 195 -1.61 -0.04 -5.11
CA ILE A 195 -1.86 -1.14 -4.17
C ILE A 195 -0.68 -1.21 -3.20
N ILE A 196 -0.96 -1.22 -1.90
CA ILE A 196 0.05 -1.39 -0.86
C ILE A 196 -0.11 -2.79 -0.30
N ALA A 197 0.97 -3.57 -0.27
CA ALA A 197 0.97 -4.94 0.25
C ALA A 197 2.32 -5.26 0.91
N GLU A 198 2.32 -6.17 1.89
CA GLU A 198 3.56 -6.67 2.49
C GLU A 198 4.20 -7.75 1.60
N ASP A 199 5.48 -8.04 1.81
CA ASP A 199 6.20 -9.12 1.12
C ASP A 199 5.52 -10.49 1.26
N THR A 200 4.86 -10.69 2.40
CA THR A 200 4.15 -11.93 2.73
C THR A 200 2.76 -12.02 2.12
N SER A 201 2.09 -10.90 1.83
CA SER A 201 0.73 -10.87 1.30
C SER A 201 0.59 -11.62 -0.03
N GLU A 202 -0.52 -12.32 -0.21
CA GLU A 202 -0.84 -13.01 -1.47
C GLU A 202 -1.84 -12.20 -2.29
N ILE A 203 -1.43 -11.76 -3.49
CA ILE A 203 -2.25 -10.92 -4.37
C ILE A 203 -2.83 -11.79 -5.49
N ASN A 204 -4.13 -11.68 -5.72
CA ASN A 204 -4.86 -12.27 -6.83
C ASN A 204 -5.16 -11.20 -7.87
N ILE A 205 -4.42 -11.24 -8.98
CA ILE A 205 -4.46 -10.23 -10.03
C ILE A 205 -5.79 -10.23 -10.79
N GLU A 206 -6.44 -11.38 -10.96
CA GLU A 206 -7.73 -11.47 -11.65
C GLU A 206 -8.84 -10.76 -10.84
N ASN A 207 -8.91 -11.01 -9.53
CA ASN A 207 -9.85 -10.33 -8.64
C ASN A 207 -9.53 -8.84 -8.50
N LEU A 208 -8.25 -8.46 -8.53
CA LEU A 208 -7.84 -7.06 -8.58
C LEU A 208 -8.38 -6.38 -9.85
N LYS A 209 -8.19 -7.01 -11.02
CA LYS A 209 -8.69 -6.50 -12.31
C LYS A 209 -10.20 -6.27 -12.29
N ARG A 210 -10.97 -7.24 -11.75
CA ARG A 210 -12.42 -7.13 -11.59
C ARG A 210 -12.83 -6.02 -10.62
N PHE A 211 -12.05 -5.79 -9.57
CA PHE A 211 -12.31 -4.70 -8.62
C PHE A 211 -12.15 -3.35 -9.31
N ILE A 212 -11.00 -3.11 -9.93
CA ILE A 212 -10.68 -1.82 -10.54
C ILE A 212 -11.60 -1.51 -11.74
N SER A 213 -12.06 -2.51 -12.49
CA SER A 213 -13.03 -2.30 -13.58
C SER A 213 -14.43 -1.89 -13.12
N THR A 214 -14.71 -1.95 -11.81
CA THR A 214 -15.99 -1.53 -11.23
C THR A 214 -15.91 -0.18 -10.52
N GLU A 215 -14.72 0.43 -10.48
CA GLU A 215 -14.46 1.68 -9.80
C GLU A 215 -13.84 2.68 -10.77
N ILE A 216 -13.88 3.98 -10.44
CA ILE A 216 -13.34 5.03 -11.31
C ILE A 216 -12.09 5.61 -10.64
N ALA A 217 -10.96 5.60 -11.33
CA ALA A 217 -9.67 6.07 -10.79
C ALA A 217 -9.65 7.57 -10.45
N THR A 218 -10.54 8.37 -11.05
CA THR A 218 -10.70 9.79 -10.72
C THR A 218 -11.58 10.03 -9.48
N ASP A 219 -12.28 9.01 -8.97
CA ASP A 219 -13.02 9.10 -7.72
C ASP A 219 -12.09 8.89 -6.51
N THR A 220 -12.54 9.29 -5.33
CA THR A 220 -11.80 9.08 -4.08
C THR A 220 -12.01 7.67 -3.57
N VAL A 221 -11.08 6.77 -3.91
CA VAL A 221 -11.11 5.37 -3.49
C VAL A 221 -9.97 5.08 -2.53
N PHE A 222 -10.33 4.76 -1.29
CA PHE A 222 -9.47 4.11 -0.31
C PHE A 222 -10.20 2.88 0.21
N ALA A 223 -9.72 1.67 -0.10
CA ALA A 223 -10.42 0.42 0.21
C ALA A 223 -9.48 -0.66 0.74
N GLY A 224 -9.94 -1.44 1.72
CA GLY A 224 -9.13 -2.44 2.41
C GLY A 224 -9.93 -3.17 3.49
N PHE A 225 -9.28 -4.05 4.26
CA PHE A 225 -9.88 -4.58 5.48
C PHE A 225 -9.70 -3.55 6.61
N GLY A 226 -10.77 -2.88 6.99
CA GLY A 226 -10.75 -1.90 8.08
C GLY A 226 -10.73 -2.53 9.46
N LEU A 227 -9.71 -2.19 10.24
CA LEU A 227 -9.59 -2.38 11.68
C LEU A 227 -10.26 -1.25 12.43
N ARG A 228 -10.70 -1.53 13.66
CA ARG A 228 -11.32 -0.55 14.53
C ARG A 228 -10.98 -0.85 15.98
N ASP A 229 -10.52 0.17 16.70
CA ASP A 229 -10.32 0.06 18.14
C ASP A 229 -11.65 0.01 18.89
N LYS A 230 -11.68 -0.75 19.98
CA LYS A 230 -12.83 -0.80 20.88
C LYS A 230 -12.91 0.42 21.80
N GLU A 231 -11.76 0.98 22.14
CA GLU A 231 -11.61 2.09 23.06
C GLU A 231 -10.38 2.93 22.68
N PRO A 232 -10.25 4.17 23.20
CA PRO A 232 -9.03 4.96 23.10
C PRO A 232 -7.76 4.18 23.50
N THR A 233 -6.84 3.99 22.56
CA THR A 233 -5.62 3.19 22.79
C THR A 233 -4.37 4.06 22.88
N ILE A 234 -3.39 3.63 23.67
CA ILE A 234 -2.12 4.38 23.81
C ILE A 234 -1.32 4.43 22.50
N ILE A 235 -1.36 3.35 21.71
CA ILE A 235 -0.66 3.25 20.42
C ILE A 235 -1.21 4.24 19.38
N HIS A 236 -2.44 4.73 19.58
CA HIS A 236 -3.08 5.75 18.75
C HIS A 236 -3.23 7.09 19.46
N HIS A 237 -2.38 7.37 20.46
CA HIS A 237 -2.41 8.58 21.28
C HIS A 237 -3.81 8.89 21.85
N PHE A 238 -4.48 7.85 22.34
CA PHE A 238 -5.85 7.83 22.88
C PHE A 238 -6.94 8.25 21.90
N GLY A 239 -6.68 8.19 20.59
CA GLY A 239 -7.73 8.35 19.56
C GLY A 239 -8.54 9.65 19.65
N MET A 240 -8.07 10.66 20.41
CA MET A 240 -8.87 11.84 20.79
C MET A 240 -9.35 12.67 19.59
N ASN A 241 -8.84 12.36 18.40
CA ASN A 241 -9.10 13.07 17.15
C ASN A 241 -9.69 12.16 16.04
N ALA A 242 -9.98 10.89 16.32
CA ALA A 242 -10.55 9.98 15.33
C ALA A 242 -12.07 10.20 15.18
N PRO A 243 -12.61 10.24 13.95
CA PRO A 243 -14.05 10.38 13.74
C PRO A 243 -14.83 9.14 14.20
N THR A 244 -16.13 9.31 14.43
CA THR A 244 -17.01 8.18 14.73
C THR A 244 -17.04 7.21 13.55
N GLY A 245 -16.79 5.92 13.81
CA GLY A 245 -16.76 4.89 12.76
C GLY A 245 -15.48 4.88 11.92
N PHE A 246 -14.41 5.55 12.39
CA PHE A 246 -13.10 5.50 11.75
C PHE A 246 -12.57 4.07 11.63
N HIS A 247 -12.03 3.75 10.44
CA HIS A 247 -11.32 2.51 10.18
C HIS A 247 -9.94 2.81 9.60
N TYR A 248 -8.96 2.00 9.98
CA TYR A 248 -7.61 2.00 9.42
C TYR A 248 -7.28 0.60 8.85
N PRO A 249 -6.43 0.49 7.83
CA PRO A 249 -6.29 -0.76 7.08
C PRO A 249 -5.49 -1.80 7.87
N LEU A 250 -5.84 -3.09 7.73
CA LEU A 250 -4.99 -4.21 8.12
C LEU A 250 -3.91 -4.43 7.05
N LEU A 251 -2.64 -4.19 7.39
CA LEU A 251 -1.55 -4.16 6.41
C LEU A 251 -1.24 -5.53 5.77
N SER A 252 -1.42 -6.63 6.50
CA SER A 252 -1.18 -8.00 6.01
C SER A 252 -2.09 -8.44 4.88
N VAL A 253 -3.23 -7.77 4.70
CA VAL A 253 -4.14 -7.93 3.55
C VAL A 253 -4.11 -6.73 2.62
N GLY A 254 -3.17 -5.81 2.80
CA GLY A 254 -3.00 -4.63 1.96
C GLY A 254 -4.22 -3.72 1.84
N PHE A 255 -4.11 -2.73 0.96
CA PHE A 255 -5.20 -1.82 0.62
C PHE A 255 -4.95 -1.16 -0.75
N VAL A 256 -6.00 -0.54 -1.29
CA VAL A 256 -6.03 0.08 -2.62
C VAL A 256 -6.34 1.57 -2.50
N LEU A 257 -5.60 2.37 -3.27
CA LEU A 257 -5.79 3.80 -3.45
C LEU A 257 -6.03 4.10 -4.94
N SER A 258 -6.94 5.01 -5.25
CA SER A 258 -7.04 5.58 -6.60
C SER A 258 -6.00 6.67 -6.84
N ARG A 259 -5.75 6.99 -8.12
CA ARG A 259 -4.91 8.13 -8.54
C ARG A 259 -5.29 9.41 -7.81
N THR A 260 -6.58 9.75 -7.74
CA THR A 260 -7.04 10.96 -7.06
C THR A 260 -6.59 11.02 -5.60
N VAL A 261 -6.61 9.90 -4.86
CA VAL A 261 -6.16 9.88 -3.46
C VAL A 261 -4.65 10.08 -3.37
N VAL A 262 -3.87 9.42 -4.22
CA VAL A 262 -2.41 9.55 -4.25
C VAL A 262 -1.98 10.96 -4.66
N ASP A 263 -2.55 11.52 -5.73
CA ASP A 263 -2.25 12.89 -6.16
C ASP A 263 -2.64 13.91 -5.09
N SER A 264 -3.83 13.76 -4.48
CA SER A 264 -4.28 14.68 -3.45
C SER A 264 -3.34 14.67 -2.24
N ILE A 265 -2.97 13.48 -1.74
CA ILE A 265 -2.14 13.41 -0.55
C ILE A 265 -0.71 13.93 -0.78
N ARG A 266 -0.16 13.76 -1.99
CA ARG A 266 1.18 14.26 -2.36
C ARG A 266 1.27 15.79 -2.42
N THR A 267 0.14 16.49 -2.58
CA THR A 267 0.10 17.96 -2.55
C THR A 267 0.01 18.53 -1.13
N VAL A 268 -0.21 17.69 -0.13
CA VAL A 268 -0.34 18.12 1.25
C VAL A 268 1.03 18.43 1.82
N ASP A 269 1.19 19.66 2.31
CA ASP A 269 2.33 20.00 3.16
C ASP A 269 2.17 19.30 4.52
N GLN A 270 3.09 18.38 4.81
CA GLN A 270 3.26 17.85 6.16
C GLN A 270 4.72 17.73 6.54
N MET A 271 5.06 18.57 7.52
CA MET A 271 6.14 18.38 8.48
C MET A 271 5.50 18.05 9.84
N GLU A 272 5.46 16.79 10.21
CA GLU A 272 5.54 16.41 11.62
C GLU A 272 6.66 15.39 11.73
N ASN A 273 7.87 15.87 12.03
CA ASN A 273 8.99 15.02 12.38
C ASN A 273 8.71 14.46 13.78
N GLY A 274 8.17 13.25 13.84
CA GLY A 274 7.70 12.62 15.06
C GLY A 274 7.98 11.13 15.09
N PHE A 275 7.25 10.44 15.95
CA PHE A 275 7.27 8.98 16.03
C PHE A 275 6.37 8.38 14.94
N SER A 276 6.78 7.24 14.41
CA SER A 276 5.95 6.35 13.61
C SER A 276 5.72 5.08 14.42
N ILE A 277 4.58 5.01 15.10
CA ILE A 277 4.18 3.96 16.05
C ILE A 277 3.29 2.95 15.34
N ASP A 278 2.20 3.43 14.73
CA ASP A 278 1.24 2.61 13.99
C ASP A 278 1.00 3.22 12.61
N VAL A 279 1.89 2.88 11.67
CA VAL A 279 1.96 3.50 10.33
C VAL A 279 0.67 3.34 9.51
N LYS A 280 -0.08 2.25 9.72
CA LYS A 280 -1.38 2.00 9.05
C LYS A 280 -2.46 2.93 9.61
N TYR A 281 -2.50 3.14 10.93
CA TYR A 281 -3.40 4.10 11.56
C TYR A 281 -3.02 5.54 11.21
N GLU A 282 -1.73 5.89 11.32
CA GLU A 282 -1.20 7.22 11.01
C GLU A 282 -1.50 7.63 9.57
N PHE A 283 -1.28 6.73 8.61
CA PHE A 283 -1.60 6.98 7.20
C PHE A 283 -3.11 7.19 6.98
N ALA A 284 -3.97 6.35 7.56
CA ALA A 284 -5.42 6.53 7.45
C ALA A 284 -5.89 7.85 8.09
N MET A 285 -5.29 8.23 9.23
CA MET A 285 -5.60 9.48 9.92
C MET A 285 -5.13 10.70 9.12
N LEU A 286 -3.99 10.59 8.45
CA LEU A 286 -3.47 11.59 7.53
C LEU A 286 -4.46 11.82 6.37
N LEU A 287 -4.90 10.77 5.68
CA LEU A 287 -5.90 10.88 4.61
C LEU A 287 -7.20 11.54 5.11
N TYR A 288 -7.68 11.15 6.29
CA TYR A 288 -8.88 11.77 6.88
C TYR A 288 -8.67 13.26 7.19
N LYS A 289 -7.61 13.62 7.92
CA LYS A 289 -7.37 14.99 8.37
C LYS A 289 -7.08 15.97 7.24
N LYS A 290 -6.40 15.51 6.17
CA LYS A 290 -5.86 16.40 5.15
C LYS A 290 -6.70 16.44 3.87
N ILE A 291 -7.35 15.33 3.52
CA ILE A 291 -8.15 15.25 2.29
C ILE A 291 -9.56 14.68 2.53
N ASN A 292 -9.96 14.48 3.79
CA ASN A 292 -11.30 13.99 4.19
C ASN A 292 -11.69 12.65 3.55
N VAL A 293 -10.72 11.75 3.37
CA VAL A 293 -10.94 10.40 2.84
C VAL A 293 -10.89 9.39 3.97
N GLN A 294 -11.87 8.47 4.02
CA GLN A 294 -11.95 7.38 4.99
C GLN A 294 -11.86 6.03 4.29
N LEU A 295 -11.34 5.02 5.00
CA LEU A 295 -11.24 3.67 4.49
C LEU A 295 -12.62 3.04 4.30
N ARG A 296 -12.88 2.51 3.10
CA ARG A 296 -14.02 1.64 2.82
C ARG A 296 -13.68 0.21 3.26
N HIS A 297 -14.26 -0.24 4.38
CA HIS A 297 -14.09 -1.61 4.89
C HIS A 297 -14.72 -2.63 3.93
N GLN A 298 -13.90 -3.52 3.35
CA GLN A 298 -14.25 -4.48 2.29
C GLN A 298 -13.75 -5.91 2.62
N PRO A 299 -14.29 -6.58 3.65
CA PRO A 299 -13.73 -7.82 4.21
C PRO A 299 -13.88 -9.06 3.31
N SER A 300 -14.76 -9.00 2.29
CA SER A 300 -14.91 -10.04 1.27
C SER A 300 -13.90 -9.92 0.12
N ARG A 301 -13.21 -8.77 0.02
CA ARG A 301 -12.21 -8.47 -1.02
C ARG A 301 -10.79 -8.42 -0.45
N PHE A 302 -10.62 -8.06 0.81
CA PHE A 302 -9.33 -8.09 1.51
C PHE A 302 -9.49 -9.03 2.70
N CYS A 303 -8.79 -10.16 2.72
CA CYS A 303 -9.25 -11.31 3.49
C CYS A 303 -8.19 -11.84 4.46
N CYS A 304 -8.54 -11.90 5.73
CA CYS A 304 -7.77 -12.59 6.76
C CYS A 304 -8.67 -13.54 7.54
N GLY A 305 -8.49 -14.86 7.38
CA GLY A 305 -9.30 -15.88 8.05
C GLY A 305 -10.24 -16.62 7.10
N ASN A 306 -11.36 -16.00 6.71
CA ASN A 306 -12.32 -16.62 5.79
C ASN A 306 -11.82 -16.50 4.34
N ASP A 307 -11.77 -17.62 3.62
CA ASP A 307 -11.42 -17.62 2.20
C ASP A 307 -12.65 -17.35 1.35
N PHE A 308 -12.73 -16.15 0.79
CA PHE A 308 -13.73 -15.81 -0.22
C PHE A 308 -13.12 -15.97 -1.62
N ASN A 309 -13.88 -16.50 -2.57
CA ASN A 309 -13.43 -16.57 -3.96
C ASN A 309 -13.12 -15.19 -4.57
N THR A 310 -13.58 -14.11 -3.93
CA THR A 310 -13.41 -12.71 -4.33
C THR A 310 -12.22 -12.01 -3.71
N CYS A 311 -11.41 -12.68 -2.88
CA CYS A 311 -10.28 -12.04 -2.23
C CYS A 311 -9.23 -11.60 -3.26
N ILE A 312 -8.94 -10.30 -3.22
CA ILE A 312 -7.88 -9.61 -3.96
C ILE A 312 -6.56 -9.84 -3.26
N ILE A 313 -6.50 -9.62 -1.94
CA ILE A 313 -5.29 -9.85 -1.15
C ILE A 313 -5.66 -10.71 0.06
N ARG A 314 -4.82 -11.71 0.33
CA ARG A 314 -4.96 -12.62 1.47
C ARG A 314 -3.78 -12.50 2.41
N CYS A 315 -4.07 -12.64 3.70
CA CYS A 315 -3.07 -12.93 4.72
C CYS A 315 -2.37 -14.26 4.38
N SER A 316 -1.04 -14.25 4.32
CA SER A 316 -0.29 -15.50 4.27
C SER A 316 -0.40 -16.28 5.58
N SER A 317 -0.46 -17.60 5.47
CA SER A 317 -0.25 -18.47 6.63
C SER A 317 1.21 -18.38 7.09
N PRO A 318 1.49 -18.52 8.40
CA PRO A 318 2.86 -18.60 8.90
C PRO A 318 3.61 -19.70 8.17
N THR A 319 4.75 -19.36 7.57
CA THR A 319 5.57 -20.34 6.87
C THR A 319 6.24 -21.24 7.90
N THR A 320 6.06 -22.55 7.78
CA THR A 320 6.75 -23.52 8.65
C THR A 320 8.16 -23.72 8.14
N SER A 321 9.17 -23.43 8.96
CA SER A 321 10.55 -23.79 8.67
C SER A 321 10.74 -25.31 8.73
N SER A 322 11.62 -25.85 7.90
CA SER A 322 12.07 -27.24 8.00
C SER A 322 13.15 -27.43 9.08
N PHE A 323 13.68 -26.34 9.62
CA PHE A 323 14.70 -26.34 10.66
C PHE A 323 14.05 -26.30 12.04
N SER A 324 14.62 -27.06 12.98
CA SER A 324 14.19 -27.04 14.38
C SER A 324 15.27 -26.39 15.23
N LEU A 325 14.91 -25.28 15.88
CA LEU A 325 15.79 -24.53 16.76
C LEU A 325 15.87 -25.21 18.12
N GLN A 326 17.09 -25.57 18.55
CA GLN A 326 17.28 -26.19 19.86
C GLN A 326 17.16 -25.15 20.97
N ASP A 327 16.61 -25.52 22.12
CA ASP A 327 16.50 -24.61 23.27
C ASP A 327 17.88 -24.10 23.74
N SER A 328 18.95 -24.86 23.50
CA SER A 328 20.31 -24.41 23.81
C SER A 328 20.80 -23.28 22.89
N GLU A 329 20.19 -23.07 21.74
CA GLU A 329 20.58 -22.03 20.80
C GLU A 329 19.99 -20.66 21.14
N VAL A 330 19.03 -20.60 22.06
CA VAL A 330 18.36 -19.36 22.46
C VAL A 330 18.66 -19.08 23.93
N HIS A 331 19.09 -17.86 24.23
CA HIS A 331 19.25 -17.37 25.60
C HIS A 331 18.30 -16.21 25.85
N LEU A 332 17.38 -16.36 26.81
CA LEU A 332 16.50 -15.31 27.29
C LEU A 332 17.17 -14.54 28.43
N MET A 333 17.22 -13.21 28.32
CA MET A 333 17.66 -12.31 29.38
C MET A 333 16.58 -11.27 29.66
N VAL A 334 15.95 -11.36 30.83
CA VAL A 334 14.84 -10.48 31.24
C VAL A 334 15.40 -9.28 32.01
N LYS A 335 15.08 -8.06 31.57
CA LYS A 335 15.45 -6.84 32.28
C LYS A 335 14.51 -6.63 33.48
N THR A 336 15.08 -6.45 34.66
CA THR A 336 14.31 -6.17 35.89
C THR A 336 15.13 -5.33 36.88
N PHE A 337 14.57 -5.08 38.06
CA PHE A 337 15.25 -4.47 39.21
C PHE A 337 14.63 -4.95 40.53
N GLU A 338 15.30 -4.69 41.65
CA GLU A 338 14.92 -5.20 42.99
C GLU A 338 13.43 -5.02 43.32
N GLY A 339 12.84 -3.87 42.97
CA GLY A 339 11.44 -3.56 43.29
C GLY A 339 10.42 -4.44 42.59
N HIS A 340 10.80 -5.14 41.53
CA HIS A 340 9.92 -5.98 40.71
C HIS A 340 10.07 -7.48 40.95
N HIS A 341 11.07 -7.90 41.73
CA HIS A 341 11.35 -9.32 41.96
C HIS A 341 10.10 -10.10 42.38
N LYS A 342 9.38 -9.64 43.41
CA LYS A 342 8.21 -10.34 43.95
C LYS A 342 6.95 -10.22 43.11
N ASN A 343 6.73 -9.07 42.48
CA ASN A 343 5.42 -8.77 41.88
C ASN A 343 5.34 -9.12 40.40
N ARG A 344 6.48 -9.12 39.69
CA ARG A 344 6.51 -9.33 38.24
C ARG A 344 7.19 -10.65 37.86
N LEU A 345 8.34 -10.98 38.45
CA LEU A 345 9.07 -12.18 38.06
C LEU A 345 8.33 -13.47 38.42
N ASP A 346 7.54 -13.48 39.50
CA ASP A 346 6.68 -14.60 39.84
C ASP A 346 5.63 -14.87 38.75
N VAL A 347 5.10 -13.82 38.11
CA VAL A 347 4.17 -13.99 36.97
C VAL A 347 4.88 -14.66 35.81
N LEU A 348 6.08 -14.21 35.44
CA LEU A 348 6.85 -14.79 34.33
C LEU A 348 7.16 -16.27 34.58
N LYS A 349 7.65 -16.59 35.78
CA LYS A 349 7.99 -17.96 36.20
C LYS A 349 6.79 -18.91 36.22
N ASN A 350 5.61 -18.39 36.53
CA ASN A 350 4.37 -19.17 36.57
C ASN A 350 3.66 -19.22 35.20
N THR A 351 4.21 -18.59 34.16
CA THR A 351 3.61 -18.54 32.83
C THR A 351 4.54 -19.08 31.76
N TRP A 352 5.37 -18.24 31.16
CA TRP A 352 6.07 -18.58 29.91
C TRP A 352 7.56 -18.85 30.09
N THR A 353 8.16 -18.48 31.23
CA THR A 353 9.59 -18.72 31.47
C THR A 353 9.88 -20.03 32.21
N SER A 354 8.85 -20.76 32.66
CA SER A 354 8.99 -22.03 33.38
C SER A 354 9.77 -23.08 32.58
N ASP A 355 9.53 -23.13 31.28
CA ASP A 355 10.08 -24.16 30.38
C ASP A 355 11.30 -23.67 29.61
N VAL A 356 11.75 -22.44 29.86
CA VAL A 356 12.90 -21.84 29.18
C VAL A 356 14.19 -22.32 29.84
N LYS A 357 14.95 -23.18 29.14
CA LYS A 357 16.18 -23.79 29.67
C LYS A 357 17.31 -22.80 29.96
N ARG A 358 17.39 -21.71 29.20
CA ARG A 358 18.45 -20.68 29.30
C ARG A 358 17.80 -19.33 29.55
N VAL A 359 17.51 -19.04 30.81
CA VAL A 359 16.91 -17.78 31.26
C VAL A 359 17.76 -17.15 32.35
N GLU A 360 18.00 -15.84 32.24
CA GLU A 360 18.57 -15.02 33.30
C GLU A 360 17.70 -13.80 33.57
N TYR A 361 17.44 -13.51 34.84
CA TYR A 361 16.74 -12.30 35.28
C TYR A 361 17.77 -11.24 35.65
N CYS A 362 18.07 -10.35 34.72
CA CYS A 362 19.10 -9.34 34.81
C CYS A 362 18.63 -8.12 35.61
N SER A 363 19.18 -7.95 36.81
CA SER A 363 18.75 -6.99 37.82
C SER A 363 19.89 -6.07 38.28
N ASP A 364 19.55 -5.12 39.15
CA ASP A 364 20.48 -4.30 39.94
C ASP A 364 20.81 -4.92 41.32
N LYS A 365 20.23 -6.09 41.61
CA LYS A 365 20.49 -6.84 42.85
C LYS A 365 20.32 -8.34 42.67
N GLU A 366 21.21 -9.11 43.27
CA GLU A 366 21.10 -10.57 43.38
C GLU A 366 20.03 -10.95 44.40
N ASP A 367 19.09 -11.78 43.98
CA ASP A 367 18.11 -12.45 44.81
C ASP A 367 18.23 -13.95 44.54
N ARG A 368 18.50 -14.74 45.58
CA ARG A 368 18.68 -16.20 45.43
C ARG A 368 17.36 -16.96 45.40
N THR A 369 16.27 -16.33 45.82
CA THR A 369 14.92 -16.95 45.81
C THR A 369 14.31 -16.93 44.42
N ILE A 370 14.59 -15.88 43.67
CA ILE A 370 14.31 -15.76 42.24
C ILE A 370 15.67 -15.46 41.63
N PRO A 371 16.42 -16.45 41.10
CA PRO A 371 17.85 -16.37 40.83
C PRO A 371 18.19 -15.25 39.83
N THR A 372 18.20 -14.00 40.33
CA THR A 372 18.50 -12.80 39.56
C THR A 372 20.01 -12.61 39.53
N VAL A 373 20.46 -12.02 38.44
CA VAL A 373 21.86 -11.66 38.25
C VAL A 373 21.99 -10.17 38.47
N ASP A 374 22.80 -9.77 39.44
CA ASP A 374 23.25 -8.39 39.56
C ASP A 374 24.25 -8.06 38.43
N LEU A 375 23.88 -7.13 37.57
CA LEU A 375 24.76 -6.64 36.49
C LEU A 375 25.73 -5.55 36.94
N GLY A 376 25.65 -5.09 38.18
CA GLY A 376 26.39 -3.94 38.69
C GLY A 376 25.89 -2.61 38.12
N ILE A 377 24.70 -2.60 37.50
CA ILE A 377 24.06 -1.42 36.91
C ILE A 377 22.79 -1.10 37.70
N GLY A 378 22.76 0.06 38.36
CA GLY A 378 21.62 0.51 39.14
C GLY A 378 20.35 0.76 38.31
N ASN A 379 19.19 0.76 38.97
CA ASN A 379 17.93 1.11 38.33
C ASN A 379 17.84 2.59 37.93
N THR A 380 17.11 2.87 36.86
CA THR A 380 16.90 4.20 36.27
C THR A 380 15.43 4.36 35.88
N GLU A 381 14.88 5.58 35.89
CA GLU A 381 13.45 5.80 35.58
C GLU A 381 13.18 6.17 34.12
N ARG A 382 14.18 6.65 33.37
CA ARG A 382 14.00 7.22 32.02
C ARG A 382 14.39 6.31 30.85
N GLY A 383 15.37 5.44 31.07
CA GLY A 383 15.94 4.60 30.02
C GLY A 383 17.00 3.68 30.59
N HIS A 384 17.22 2.54 29.94
CA HIS A 384 17.98 1.42 30.48
C HIS A 384 19.19 1.04 29.61
N CYS A 385 19.72 1.98 28.83
CA CYS A 385 20.79 1.70 27.87
C CYS A 385 21.99 0.99 28.49
N ALA A 386 22.53 1.47 29.62
CA ALA A 386 23.68 0.82 30.27
C ALA A 386 23.38 -0.63 30.68
N LYS A 387 22.17 -0.91 31.17
CA LYS A 387 21.74 -2.27 31.55
C LYS A 387 21.65 -3.18 30.33
N THR A 388 21.09 -2.70 29.23
CA THR A 388 20.99 -3.45 27.97
C THR A 388 22.37 -3.74 27.36
N TRP A 389 23.32 -2.80 27.41
CA TRP A 389 24.70 -3.05 26.99
C TRP A 389 25.44 -4.03 27.91
N ALA A 390 25.16 -4.02 29.22
CA ALA A 390 25.68 -5.03 30.14
C ALA A 390 25.13 -6.43 29.82
N ILE A 391 23.84 -6.53 29.44
CA ILE A 391 23.22 -7.77 28.95
C ILE A 391 23.92 -8.28 27.69
N PHE A 392 24.20 -7.42 26.71
CA PHE A 392 24.92 -7.81 25.49
C PHE A 392 26.29 -8.43 25.81
N ARG A 393 27.07 -7.79 26.68
CA ARG A 393 28.40 -8.32 27.08
C ARG A 393 28.26 -9.63 27.84
N ARG A 394 27.31 -9.70 28.77
CA ARG A 394 27.03 -10.90 29.55
C ARG A 394 26.63 -12.07 28.65
N PHE A 395 25.75 -11.86 27.68
CA PHE A 395 25.36 -12.87 26.71
C PHE A 395 26.57 -13.46 25.98
N LEU A 396 27.50 -12.62 25.52
CA LEU A 396 28.70 -13.10 24.83
C LEU A 396 29.65 -13.88 25.76
N GLU A 397 29.70 -13.50 27.04
CA GLU A 397 30.56 -14.12 28.06
C GLU A 397 30.04 -15.49 28.53
N VAL A 398 28.74 -15.60 28.87
CA VAL A 398 28.23 -16.77 29.62
C VAL A 398 27.51 -17.81 28.77
N SER A 399 26.99 -17.43 27.60
CA SER A 399 26.09 -18.31 26.82
C SER A 399 26.79 -19.38 25.98
N GLY A 400 28.11 -19.24 25.82
CA GLY A 400 28.93 -20.03 24.91
C GLY A 400 28.60 -19.81 23.44
N VAL A 401 29.45 -20.33 22.54
CA VAL A 401 29.30 -20.18 21.07
C VAL A 401 28.09 -20.90 20.48
N GLY A 402 27.51 -21.85 21.23
CA GLY A 402 26.31 -22.57 20.83
C GLY A 402 25.03 -21.74 20.96
N ALA A 403 25.02 -20.67 21.76
CA ALA A 403 23.90 -19.74 21.81
C ALA A 403 23.94 -18.81 20.58
N LYS A 404 22.97 -18.98 19.70
CA LYS A 404 22.82 -18.26 18.44
C LYS A 404 21.97 -17.01 18.56
N TRP A 405 20.99 -17.04 19.45
CA TRP A 405 20.02 -15.97 19.64
C TRP A 405 20.03 -15.45 21.07
N LEU A 406 20.01 -14.13 21.19
CA LEU A 406 19.68 -13.42 22.43
C LEU A 406 18.25 -12.89 22.31
N VAL A 407 17.42 -13.22 23.30
CA VAL A 407 16.09 -12.65 23.49
C VAL A 407 16.15 -11.73 24.69
N ILE A 408 15.77 -10.47 24.51
CA ILE A 408 15.61 -9.50 25.60
C ILE A 408 14.13 -9.22 25.77
N ALA A 409 13.64 -9.31 27.00
CA ALA A 409 12.28 -8.97 27.39
C ALA A 409 12.29 -8.09 28.63
N ASP A 410 11.26 -7.26 28.81
CA ASP A 410 11.04 -6.54 30.06
C ASP A 410 10.28 -7.43 31.05
N ASP A 411 10.36 -7.11 32.34
CA ASP A 411 9.75 -7.92 33.40
C ASP A 411 8.21 -7.90 33.43
N ASP A 412 7.58 -7.07 32.62
CA ASP A 412 6.14 -7.00 32.36
C ASP A 412 5.78 -7.36 30.90
N THR A 413 6.60 -8.18 30.25
CA THR A 413 6.32 -8.76 28.93
C THR A 413 5.92 -10.23 29.04
N LEU A 414 4.80 -10.60 28.43
CA LEU A 414 4.35 -11.99 28.27
C LEU A 414 4.70 -12.47 26.86
N MET A 415 5.15 -13.71 26.72
CA MET A 415 5.46 -14.30 25.41
C MET A 415 4.92 -15.72 25.27
N ASN A 416 4.67 -16.14 24.03
CA ASN A 416 4.53 -17.55 23.68
C ASN A 416 5.89 -18.08 23.17
N TRP A 417 6.51 -18.97 23.94
CA TRP A 417 7.85 -19.50 23.64
C TRP A 417 7.92 -20.29 22.33
N LYS A 418 6.88 -21.08 22.01
CA LYS A 418 6.83 -21.90 20.80
C LYS A 418 6.75 -21.05 19.54
N ARG A 419 5.80 -20.12 19.47
CA ARG A 419 5.61 -19.21 18.34
C ARG A 419 6.84 -18.32 18.13
N LEU A 420 7.49 -17.91 19.22
CA LEU A 420 8.77 -17.19 19.20
C LEU A 420 9.87 -18.03 18.54
N LYS A 421 10.07 -19.28 18.95
CA LYS A 421 11.07 -20.17 18.33
C LYS A 421 10.78 -20.40 16.85
N GLN A 422 9.52 -20.66 16.50
CA GLN A 422 9.08 -20.80 15.10
C GLN A 422 9.38 -19.55 14.26
N MET A 423 9.29 -18.36 14.84
CA MET A 423 9.71 -17.13 14.18
C MET A 423 11.22 -17.14 13.91
N LEU A 424 12.04 -17.45 14.92
CA LEU A 424 13.50 -17.47 14.79
C LEU A 424 14.00 -18.54 13.80
N GLU A 425 13.31 -19.67 13.69
CA GLU A 425 13.61 -20.75 12.72
C GLU A 425 13.52 -20.32 11.25
N MET A 426 12.89 -19.18 10.95
CA MET A 426 12.83 -18.63 9.59
C MET A 426 14.12 -17.92 9.17
N TYR A 427 15.00 -17.58 10.12
CA TYR A 427 16.17 -16.75 9.89
C TYR A 427 17.46 -17.53 10.07
N ASP A 428 18.47 -17.16 9.30
CA ASP A 428 19.81 -17.72 9.43
C ASP A 428 20.49 -17.10 10.67
N PRO A 429 20.82 -17.90 11.70
CA PRO A 429 21.39 -17.39 12.94
C PRO A 429 22.77 -16.73 12.79
N ASP A 430 23.48 -17.00 11.68
CA ASP A 430 24.79 -16.41 11.44
C ASP A 430 24.69 -15.02 10.77
N ASP A 431 23.52 -14.66 10.21
CA ASP A 431 23.26 -13.30 9.71
C ASP A 431 23.26 -12.29 10.84
N LYS A 432 23.70 -11.06 10.56
CA LYS A 432 23.47 -9.92 11.44
C LYS A 432 22.03 -9.46 11.26
N ILE A 433 21.18 -9.70 12.25
CA ILE A 433 19.75 -9.37 12.19
C ILE A 433 19.19 -8.99 13.56
N LEU A 434 18.29 -8.00 13.55
CA LEU A 434 17.42 -7.63 14.65
C LEU A 434 15.96 -7.91 14.26
N ILE A 435 15.18 -8.50 15.16
CA ILE A 435 13.73 -8.71 14.98
C ILE A 435 12.99 -8.07 16.16
N GLY A 436 11.86 -7.41 15.88
CA GLY A 436 11.04 -6.74 16.90
C GLY A 436 9.76 -6.11 16.33
N GLU A 437 8.92 -5.54 17.19
CA GLU A 437 7.93 -4.56 16.72
C GLU A 437 8.66 -3.27 16.40
N ARG A 438 8.46 -2.73 15.19
CA ARG A 438 9.30 -1.67 14.64
C ARG A 438 8.61 -0.33 14.80
N TYR A 439 9.21 0.58 15.56
CA TYR A 439 8.83 1.99 15.59
C TYR A 439 9.85 2.82 14.82
N GLY A 440 9.41 4.00 14.39
CA GLY A 440 10.22 4.97 13.69
C GLY A 440 10.33 6.29 14.45
N PHE A 441 11.41 7.02 14.20
CA PHE A 441 11.58 8.37 14.71
C PHE A 441 12.22 9.29 13.66
N GLY A 442 11.61 10.45 13.44
CA GLY A 442 12.19 11.54 12.67
C GLY A 442 12.26 11.31 11.16
N PHE A 443 11.37 10.49 10.60
CA PHE A 443 11.29 10.33 9.14
C PHE A 443 10.79 11.62 8.49
N ASN A 444 11.58 12.19 7.59
CA ASN A 444 11.11 13.24 6.68
C ASN A 444 10.22 12.64 5.57
N ILE A 445 9.58 13.52 4.80
CA ILE A 445 8.69 13.19 3.68
C ILE A 445 9.36 12.36 2.58
N ASP A 446 10.68 12.51 2.41
CA ASP A 446 11.48 11.77 1.43
C ASP A 446 11.94 10.40 1.94
N GLY A 447 11.69 10.08 3.22
CA GLY A 447 12.10 8.82 3.85
C GLY A 447 13.62 8.61 3.95
N LEU A 448 14.43 9.64 3.70
CA LEU A 448 15.90 9.55 3.66
C LEU A 448 16.58 9.87 5.00
N SER A 449 15.84 10.46 5.94
CA SER A 449 16.30 10.77 7.29
C SER A 449 15.48 10.01 8.31
N GLY A 450 15.86 10.08 9.59
CA GLY A 450 15.23 9.31 10.65
C GLY A 450 15.80 7.89 10.76
N TYR A 451 15.25 7.13 11.70
CA TYR A 451 15.66 5.75 11.94
C TYR A 451 14.53 4.95 12.55
N ASP A 452 14.58 3.64 12.37
CA ASP A 452 13.73 2.69 13.04
C ASP A 452 14.45 1.98 14.20
N TYR A 453 13.66 1.45 15.12
CA TYR A 453 14.14 0.70 16.27
C TYR A 453 13.12 -0.35 16.69
N PRO A 454 13.57 -1.51 17.22
CA PRO A 454 12.67 -2.49 17.81
C PRO A 454 12.23 -2.01 19.20
N THR A 455 10.94 -1.94 19.48
CA THR A 455 10.46 -1.51 20.80
C THR A 455 10.86 -2.49 21.88
N GLY A 456 11.37 -2.00 23.01
CA GLY A 456 11.91 -2.86 24.07
C GLY A 456 10.88 -3.78 24.72
N GLY A 457 9.68 -3.26 24.98
CA GLY A 457 8.61 -3.95 25.71
C GLY A 457 7.96 -5.09 24.92
N SER A 458 7.86 -4.97 23.60
CA SER A 458 7.38 -6.07 22.73
C SER A 458 8.31 -7.29 22.76
N GLY A 459 9.54 -7.12 23.25
CA GLY A 459 10.63 -8.07 23.13
C GLY A 459 11.52 -7.76 21.93
N MET A 460 12.83 -7.96 22.11
CA MET A 460 13.85 -7.72 21.10
C MET A 460 14.70 -8.97 20.90
N PHE A 461 14.96 -9.30 19.64
CA PHE A 461 15.64 -10.54 19.24
C PHE A 461 16.87 -10.22 18.42
N PHE A 462 18.01 -10.78 18.82
CA PHE A 462 19.29 -10.50 18.19
C PHE A 462 20.00 -11.80 17.85
N SER A 463 20.51 -11.89 16.63
CA SER A 463 21.54 -12.89 16.36
C SER A 463 22.82 -12.55 17.11
N ARG A 464 23.61 -13.57 17.44
CA ARG A 464 24.91 -13.36 18.10
C ARG A 464 25.81 -12.41 17.31
N SER A 465 25.87 -12.57 15.99
CA SER A 465 26.69 -11.74 15.11
C SER A 465 26.22 -10.28 15.09
N ALA A 466 24.91 -10.01 15.27
CA ALA A 466 24.40 -8.66 15.43
C ALA A 466 24.92 -8.00 16.73
N ILE A 467 24.90 -8.72 17.86
CA ILE A 467 25.43 -8.22 19.14
C ILE A 467 26.92 -7.91 19.06
N GLU A 468 27.70 -8.83 18.47
CA GLU A 468 29.14 -8.63 18.27
C GLU A 468 29.41 -7.40 17.39
N SER A 469 28.60 -7.16 16.36
CA SER A 469 28.70 -5.99 15.50
C SER A 469 28.30 -4.69 16.22
N ILE A 470 27.21 -4.70 17.00
CA ILE A 470 26.77 -3.55 17.80
C ILE A 470 27.84 -3.16 18.80
N LEU A 471 28.36 -4.08 19.60
CA LEU A 471 29.39 -3.78 20.61
C LEU A 471 30.71 -3.30 19.99
N LYS A 472 30.99 -3.67 18.74
CA LYS A 472 32.16 -3.18 18.00
C LYS A 472 31.99 -1.74 17.52
N VAL A 473 30.82 -1.38 16.99
CA VAL A 473 30.55 -0.06 16.40
C VAL A 473 30.09 0.95 17.46
N CYS A 474 29.25 0.50 18.39
CA CYS A 474 28.72 1.22 19.53
C CYS A 474 29.13 0.53 20.85
N PRO A 475 30.37 0.72 21.31
CA PRO A 475 30.87 0.03 22.50
C PRO A 475 30.18 0.47 23.81
N SER A 476 29.57 1.65 23.83
CA SER A 476 28.86 2.22 24.98
C SER A 476 27.72 3.12 24.55
N CYS A 477 26.79 3.36 25.48
CA CYS A 477 25.74 4.37 25.36
C CYS A 477 26.32 5.80 25.41
N ALA A 478 25.57 6.77 24.89
CA ALA A 478 25.93 8.18 25.05
C ALA A 478 25.69 8.64 26.51
N ALA A 479 24.56 8.24 27.09
CA ALA A 479 24.29 8.27 28.51
C ALA A 479 23.67 6.96 29.00
N ASP A 480 23.95 6.58 30.25
CA ASP A 480 23.47 5.33 30.84
C ASP A 480 21.93 5.24 30.89
N THR A 481 21.27 6.40 30.97
CA THR A 481 19.83 6.57 31.07
C THR A 481 19.12 6.80 29.74
N ASP A 482 19.84 6.70 28.61
CA ASP A 482 19.21 6.84 27.30
C ASP A 482 18.19 5.71 27.07
N PRO A 483 17.13 5.94 26.27
CA PRO A 483 16.24 4.88 25.83
C PRO A 483 17.06 3.81 25.07
N ASP A 484 17.01 2.58 25.56
CA ASP A 484 17.83 1.49 25.05
C ASP A 484 17.43 1.09 23.64
N ASP A 485 16.14 1.00 23.38
CA ASP A 485 15.56 0.68 22.07
C ASP A 485 15.97 1.68 20.97
N MET A 486 15.80 2.99 21.20
CA MET A 486 16.20 4.01 20.25
C MET A 486 17.72 4.01 20.02
N THR A 487 18.52 3.80 21.08
CA THR A 487 19.98 3.69 20.95
C THR A 487 20.36 2.45 20.12
N ILE A 488 19.67 1.32 20.31
CA ILE A 488 19.83 0.12 19.48
C ILE A 488 19.54 0.42 18.01
N GLY A 489 18.48 1.17 17.69
CA GLY A 489 18.16 1.57 16.32
C GLY A 489 19.28 2.36 15.64
N ILE A 490 19.80 3.40 16.30
CA ILE A 490 20.93 4.20 15.81
C ILE A 490 22.17 3.32 15.56
N CYS A 491 22.44 2.40 16.48
CA CYS A 491 23.58 1.49 16.38
C CYS A 491 23.39 0.40 15.31
N ALA A 492 22.16 -0.04 15.06
CA ALA A 492 21.82 -0.98 14.00
C ALA A 492 22.10 -0.36 12.63
N ILE A 493 21.67 0.88 12.38
CA ILE A 493 21.98 1.62 11.15
C ILE A 493 23.50 1.75 10.98
N SER A 494 24.20 2.22 12.01
CA SER A 494 25.66 2.43 11.98
C SER A 494 26.44 1.13 11.74
N SER A 495 25.86 -0.01 12.14
CA SER A 495 26.43 -1.35 11.99
C SER A 495 25.99 -2.06 10.70
N GLY A 496 25.11 -1.45 9.91
CA GLY A 496 24.51 -2.06 8.71
C GLY A 496 23.66 -3.30 9.03
N ILE A 497 22.96 -3.30 10.17
CA ILE A 497 22.13 -4.41 10.61
C ILE A 497 20.66 -4.11 10.30
N PRO A 498 19.97 -4.93 9.49
CA PRO A 498 18.55 -4.75 9.22
C PRO A 498 17.71 -5.05 10.46
N ILE A 499 16.70 -4.21 10.70
CA ILE A 499 15.61 -4.47 11.63
C ILE A 499 14.43 -5.06 10.83
N VAL A 500 13.93 -6.19 11.30
CA VAL A 500 12.77 -6.88 10.71
C VAL A 500 11.58 -6.71 11.64
N HIS A 501 10.50 -6.16 11.09
CA HIS A 501 9.23 -6.07 11.80
C HIS A 501 8.56 -7.43 11.87
N GLU A 502 8.19 -7.85 13.08
CA GLU A 502 7.29 -8.99 13.31
C GLU A 502 5.94 -8.48 13.82
N SER A 503 4.89 -8.67 13.04
CA SER A 503 3.55 -8.14 13.33
C SER A 503 2.82 -8.85 14.47
N ARG A 504 3.37 -9.96 14.97
CA ARG A 504 2.84 -10.70 16.13
C ARG A 504 3.42 -10.22 17.46
N LEU A 505 4.38 -9.30 17.47
CA LEU A 505 4.95 -8.69 18.68
C LEU A 505 4.20 -7.40 19.02
N HIS A 506 3.91 -7.17 20.32
CA HIS A 506 3.08 -6.05 20.76
C HIS A 506 3.63 -5.34 22.00
N GLN A 507 3.91 -4.05 21.86
CA GLN A 507 4.42 -3.09 22.84
C GLN A 507 3.35 -2.61 23.83
N ALA A 508 2.08 -2.94 23.58
CA ALA A 508 0.96 -2.59 24.44
C ALA A 508 0.14 -3.83 24.84
N ARG A 509 -0.94 -3.59 25.58
CA ARG A 509 -1.81 -4.65 26.11
C ARG A 509 -2.75 -5.13 25.00
N PRO A 510 -3.32 -6.34 25.08
CA PRO A 510 -4.24 -6.83 24.05
C PRO A 510 -5.43 -5.90 23.77
N GLN A 511 -5.98 -5.23 24.78
CA GLN A 511 -7.10 -4.30 24.57
C GLN A 511 -6.73 -3.02 23.80
N ASP A 512 -5.43 -2.69 23.74
CA ASP A 512 -4.93 -1.53 23.01
C ASP A 512 -4.86 -1.80 21.48
N TYR A 513 -5.29 -2.97 21.00
CA TYR A 513 -5.32 -3.35 19.59
C TYR A 513 -6.71 -3.84 19.15
N ALA A 514 -7.03 -3.63 17.87
CA ALA A 514 -8.19 -4.24 17.24
C ALA A 514 -8.14 -5.78 17.32
N PRO A 515 -9.21 -6.48 17.73
CA PRO A 515 -9.20 -7.94 17.87
C PRO A 515 -8.79 -8.69 16.59
N GLU A 516 -9.18 -8.18 15.43
CA GLU A 516 -8.88 -8.74 14.12
C GLU A 516 -7.39 -8.67 13.77
N TYR A 517 -6.64 -7.78 14.43
CA TYR A 517 -5.19 -7.67 14.31
C TYR A 517 -4.45 -8.73 15.15
N LEU A 518 -5.04 -9.19 16.25
CA LEU A 518 -4.40 -10.07 17.23
C LEU A 518 -4.42 -11.56 16.84
N LYS A 519 -4.00 -11.88 15.63
CA LYS A 519 -3.95 -13.26 15.14
C LYS A 519 -2.61 -13.91 15.51
N ASN A 520 -2.66 -14.97 16.32
CA ASN A 520 -1.49 -15.75 16.77
C ASN A 520 -0.35 -14.88 17.35
N PRO A 521 -0.63 -14.02 18.35
CA PRO A 521 0.39 -13.13 18.92
C PRO A 521 1.55 -13.92 19.53
N ILE A 522 2.76 -13.35 19.45
CA ILE A 522 3.96 -13.84 20.12
C ILE A 522 4.12 -13.16 21.47
N SER A 523 3.86 -11.86 21.58
CA SER A 523 4.05 -11.12 22.83
C SER A 523 2.99 -10.06 23.06
N PHE A 524 2.86 -9.67 24.34
CA PHE A 524 2.18 -8.46 24.82
C PHE A 524 2.99 -7.85 25.96
N HIS A 525 2.83 -6.54 26.14
CA HIS A 525 3.56 -5.80 27.17
C HIS A 525 2.62 -5.00 28.09
N LYS A 526 3.15 -4.63 29.25
CA LYS A 526 2.52 -3.89 30.37
C LYS A 526 1.53 -4.73 31.17
N PHE A 527 1.79 -4.88 32.48
CA PHE A 527 0.87 -5.51 33.42
C PHE A 527 -0.18 -4.56 34.00
N THR A 528 -0.13 -3.28 33.65
CA THR A 528 -1.03 -2.25 34.19
C THR A 528 -2.46 -2.42 33.67
N ASP A 529 -3.41 -2.42 34.60
CA ASP A 529 -4.86 -2.56 34.35
C ASP A 529 -5.25 -3.85 33.62
N ILE A 530 -4.45 -4.92 33.79
CA ILE A 530 -4.77 -6.27 33.30
C ILE A 530 -4.47 -7.31 34.38
N ASP A 531 -5.08 -8.49 34.24
CA ASP A 531 -4.59 -9.72 34.87
C ASP A 531 -3.63 -10.40 33.88
N PRO A 532 -2.30 -10.38 34.13
CA PRO A 532 -1.33 -10.93 33.18
C PRO A 532 -1.45 -12.45 33.04
N ILE A 533 -1.86 -13.17 34.09
CA ILE A 533 -2.05 -14.62 34.03
C ILE A 533 -3.23 -14.94 33.12
N ALA A 534 -4.37 -14.25 33.30
CA ALA A 534 -5.53 -14.41 32.44
C ALA A 534 -5.23 -14.04 30.98
N VAL A 535 -4.46 -12.99 30.74
CA VAL A 535 -4.01 -12.60 29.39
C VAL A 535 -3.15 -13.68 28.75
N TYR A 536 -2.16 -14.22 29.49
CA TYR A 536 -1.31 -15.30 28.99
C TYR A 536 -2.14 -16.50 28.54
N TYR A 537 -3.00 -17.03 29.42
CA TYR A 537 -3.80 -18.21 29.09
C TYR A 537 -4.83 -17.98 27.97
N LYS A 538 -5.28 -16.74 27.78
CA LYS A 538 -6.25 -16.41 26.72
C LYS A 538 -5.61 -16.25 25.35
N TYR A 539 -4.42 -15.66 25.25
CA TYR A 539 -3.84 -15.26 23.96
C TYR A 539 -2.53 -15.96 23.59
N LEU A 540 -1.75 -16.34 24.59
CA LEU A 540 -0.36 -16.78 24.44
C LEU A 540 -0.15 -18.24 24.84
N PHE A 541 -1.14 -18.90 25.44
CA PHE A 541 -1.08 -20.31 25.76
C PHE A 541 -1.74 -21.16 24.67
N ASP A 542 -1.03 -22.18 24.20
CA ASP A 542 -1.52 -23.14 23.21
C ASP A 542 -1.96 -24.43 23.93
N ILE A 543 -3.28 -24.70 23.98
CA ILE A 543 -3.86 -25.85 24.70
C ILE A 543 -3.32 -27.20 24.18
N GLU A 544 -3.00 -27.28 22.89
CA GLU A 544 -2.45 -28.48 22.25
C GLU A 544 -1.11 -28.92 22.86
N ASP A 545 -0.32 -27.98 23.40
CA ASP A 545 1.00 -28.27 23.97
C ASP A 545 0.91 -29.02 25.31
N HIS A 546 -0.12 -28.74 26.13
CA HIS A 546 -0.33 -29.47 27.39
C HIS A 546 -0.84 -30.91 27.17
N ALA A 547 -1.63 -31.13 26.11
CA ALA A 547 -2.09 -32.47 25.76
C ALA A 547 -0.94 -33.36 25.27
N GLN A 548 0.03 -32.79 24.56
CA GLN A 548 1.20 -33.49 24.05
C GLN A 548 2.22 -33.80 25.17
N GLN A 549 2.43 -32.88 26.11
CA GLN A 549 3.27 -33.12 27.29
C GLN A 549 2.73 -34.24 28.20
N ASN A 550 1.42 -34.30 28.42
CA ASN A 550 0.80 -35.39 29.20
C ASN A 550 0.88 -36.74 28.46
N HIS A 551 0.88 -36.74 27.13
CA HIS A 551 0.93 -37.97 26.35
C HIS A 551 2.35 -38.56 26.26
N ASP A 552 3.38 -37.72 26.32
CA ASP A 552 4.78 -38.16 26.39
C ASP A 552 5.18 -38.51 27.82
N SER A 553 4.64 -37.86 28.86
CA SER A 553 4.87 -38.29 30.25
C SER A 553 4.32 -39.71 30.50
N ASP A 554 3.13 -40.04 30.00
CA ASP A 554 2.53 -41.38 30.10
C ASP A 554 3.31 -42.46 29.31
N LYS A 555 4.11 -42.07 28.31
CA LYS A 555 4.97 -43.00 27.55
C LYS A 555 6.33 -43.25 28.21
N THR A 556 6.72 -42.44 29.18
CA THR A 556 7.98 -42.61 29.93
C THR A 556 7.79 -43.38 31.25
N GLU A 557 6.55 -43.65 31.66
CA GLU A 557 6.21 -44.43 32.86
C GLU A 557 5.76 -45.89 32.60
N LEU A 558 5.96 -46.41 31.38
CA LEU A 558 5.76 -47.82 30.99
C LEU A 558 7.07 -48.42 30.48
#